data_AF-A0A6T6KNW7-F1
#
_entry.id   AF-A0A6T6KNW7-F1
#
_cell.length_a   1.000
_cell.length_b   1.000
_cell.length_c   1.000
_cell.angle_alpha   90.00
_cell.angle_beta   90.00
_cell.angle_gamma   90.00
#
_symmetry.space_group_name_H-M   'P 1'
#
loop_
_entity.id
_entity.type
_entity.pdbx_description
1 polymer ?
#
loop_
_entity_poly.entity_id
_entity_poly.type
_entity_poly.pdbx_seq_one_letter_code
_entity_poly.pdbx_strand_id
1 'polypeptide(L)'
;QKRFSLVFGDLRLEVVKNWRDNYLGHLGRLEYPLFGVDYDELFHDLQLSGVPCTITSCEFGKDLHERACEEVYVGREFDAELREACVECGWDDFGEDGEFHTLAHVWEVDSRRALGLPRET
;
A
#
# COMPACT_ATOMS: atom_id res chain seq x y z
N GLN A 1 -12.84 -23.46 17.21
CA GLN A 1 -12.19 -23.13 15.91
C GLN A 1 -12.83 -21.85 15.39
N LYS A 2 -12.03 -20.81 15.09
CA LYS A 2 -12.56 -19.56 14.54
C LYS A 2 -13.06 -19.84 13.10
N ARG A 3 -14.29 -19.41 12.75
CA ARG A 3 -14.99 -19.85 11.52
C ARG A 3 -14.64 -19.05 10.26
N PHE A 4 -13.92 -17.95 10.38
CA PHE A 4 -13.50 -17.10 9.27
C PHE A 4 -12.20 -16.36 9.61
N SER A 5 -11.53 -15.86 8.56
CA SER A 5 -10.36 -14.99 8.68
C SER A 5 -10.72 -13.55 8.31
N LEU A 6 -10.09 -12.60 9.00
CA LEU A 6 -10.01 -11.19 8.62
C LEU A 6 -8.60 -10.96 8.10
N VAL A 7 -8.49 -10.48 6.87
CA VAL A 7 -7.20 -10.26 6.18
C VAL A 7 -7.00 -8.76 6.05
N PHE A 8 -5.80 -8.29 6.42
CA PHE A 8 -5.47 -6.87 6.35
C PHE A 8 -4.20 -6.65 5.53
N GLY A 9 -4.14 -5.51 4.84
CA GLY A 9 -3.01 -5.10 4.02
C GLY A 9 -1.99 -4.24 4.78
N ASP A 10 -1.86 -4.38 6.11
CA ASP A 10 -0.85 -3.65 6.89
C ASP A 10 0.57 -4.07 6.44
N LEU A 11 1.49 -3.11 6.33
CA LEU A 11 2.85 -3.35 5.80
C LEU A 11 3.92 -3.44 6.91
N ARG A 12 4.00 -2.49 7.84
CA ARG A 12 5.02 -2.44 8.91
C ARG A 12 4.56 -1.77 10.22
N LEU A 13 3.50 -0.96 10.22
CA LEU A 13 3.08 -0.21 11.40
C LEU A 13 2.54 -1.11 12.52
N GLU A 14 3.45 -1.47 13.44
CA GLU A 14 3.17 -2.27 14.63
C GLU A 14 2.02 -1.68 15.47
N VAL A 15 1.89 -0.36 15.55
CA VAL A 15 0.81 0.27 16.34
C VAL A 15 -0.58 -0.09 15.78
N VAL A 16 -0.74 -0.09 14.46
CA VAL A 16 -2.01 -0.43 13.80
C VAL A 16 -2.28 -1.92 13.92
N LYS A 17 -1.26 -2.75 13.67
CA LYS A 17 -1.36 -4.20 13.83
C LYS A 17 -1.74 -4.59 15.26
N ASN A 18 -1.05 -4.05 16.27
CA ASN A 18 -1.33 -4.31 17.68
C ASN A 18 -2.74 -3.86 18.08
N TRP A 19 -3.21 -2.73 17.56
CA TRP A 19 -4.60 -2.30 17.77
C TRP A 19 -5.57 -3.37 17.23
N ARG A 20 -5.39 -3.84 15.99
CA ARG A 20 -6.24 -4.89 15.42
C ARG A 20 -6.17 -6.19 16.23
N ASP A 21 -4.99 -6.61 16.66
CA ASP A 21 -4.81 -7.80 17.51
C ASP A 21 -5.60 -7.67 18.83
N ASN A 22 -5.52 -6.52 19.48
CA ASN A 22 -6.18 -6.26 20.76
C ASN A 22 -7.71 -6.18 20.66
N TYR A 23 -8.24 -5.58 19.59
CA TYR A 23 -9.67 -5.27 19.48
C TYR A 23 -10.45 -6.22 18.57
N LEU A 24 -9.81 -6.81 17.55
CA LEU A 24 -10.46 -7.69 16.57
C LEU A 24 -10.08 -9.16 16.76
N GLY A 25 -9.04 -9.45 17.55
CA GLY A 25 -8.55 -10.81 17.77
C GLY A 25 -9.60 -11.78 18.31
N HIS A 26 -10.68 -11.29 18.92
CA HIS A 26 -11.79 -12.12 19.39
C HIS A 26 -12.81 -12.49 18.30
N LEU A 27 -12.82 -11.80 17.14
CA LEU A 27 -13.82 -11.98 16.08
C LEU A 27 -13.49 -13.16 15.15
N GLY A 28 -12.22 -13.29 14.76
CA GLY A 28 -11.77 -14.22 13.73
C GLY A 28 -10.28 -14.51 13.81
N ARG A 29 -9.75 -15.34 12.89
CA ARG A 29 -8.29 -15.42 12.68
C ARG A 29 -7.87 -14.13 11.98
N LEU A 30 -6.86 -13.45 12.48
CA LEU A 30 -6.32 -12.26 11.82
C LEU A 30 -5.13 -12.70 10.97
N GLU A 31 -5.09 -12.26 9.71
CA GLU A 31 -3.98 -12.50 8.79
C GLU A 31 -3.37 -11.16 8.35
N TYR A 32 -2.05 -11.14 8.25
CA TYR A 32 -1.26 -9.98 7.83
C TYR A 32 -0.24 -10.41 6.77
N PRO A 33 -0.70 -10.83 5.57
CA PRO A 33 0.16 -11.45 4.57
C PRO A 33 1.29 -10.54 4.06
N LEU A 34 1.12 -9.22 4.14
CA LEU A 34 2.11 -8.24 3.66
C LEU A 34 3.00 -7.69 4.78
N PHE A 35 2.75 -8.05 6.05
CA PHE A 35 3.40 -7.40 7.18
C PHE A 35 4.85 -7.85 7.33
N GLY A 36 5.78 -6.90 7.27
CA GLY A 36 7.22 -7.11 7.30
C GLY A 36 7.80 -7.64 5.98
N VAL A 37 7.02 -7.67 4.89
CA VAL A 37 7.52 -8.00 3.56
C VAL A 37 8.33 -6.80 3.03
N ASP A 38 9.42 -7.10 2.33
CA ASP A 38 10.28 -6.09 1.74
C ASP A 38 9.53 -5.27 0.68
N TYR A 39 9.71 -3.94 0.69
CA TYR A 39 8.99 -3.04 -0.21
C TYR A 39 9.33 -3.27 -1.69
N ASP A 40 10.55 -3.72 -2.02
CA ASP A 40 10.88 -4.05 -3.40
C ASP A 40 10.18 -5.32 -3.85
N GLU A 41 9.98 -6.29 -2.95
CA GLU A 41 9.17 -7.48 -3.23
C GLU A 41 7.69 -7.09 -3.44
N LEU A 42 7.14 -6.25 -2.57
CA LEU A 42 5.76 -5.75 -2.70
C LEU A 42 5.56 -4.96 -4.00
N PHE A 43 6.49 -4.08 -4.32
CA PHE A 43 6.42 -3.26 -5.53
C PHE A 43 6.54 -4.13 -6.78
N HIS A 44 7.45 -5.12 -6.76
CA HIS A 44 7.58 -6.06 -7.85
C HIS A 44 6.28 -6.85 -8.09
N ASP A 45 5.64 -7.36 -7.03
CA ASP A 45 4.36 -8.07 -7.14
C ASP A 45 3.24 -7.16 -7.70
N LEU A 46 3.16 -5.91 -7.20
CA LEU A 46 2.24 -4.91 -7.72
C LEU A 46 2.47 -4.65 -9.22
N GLN A 47 3.73 -4.53 -9.65
CA GLN A 47 4.07 -4.37 -11.07
C GLN A 47 3.64 -5.57 -11.92
N LEU A 48 3.83 -6.80 -11.41
CA LEU A 48 3.41 -8.02 -12.10
C LEU A 48 1.88 -8.09 -12.27
N SER A 49 1.13 -7.64 -11.26
CA SER A 49 -0.33 -7.52 -11.32
C SER A 49 -0.76 -6.64 -12.50
N GLY A 50 0.02 -5.61 -12.82
CA GLY A 50 -0.28 -4.61 -13.84
C GLY A 50 -1.45 -3.68 -13.46
N VAL A 51 -1.86 -3.67 -12.19
CA VAL A 51 -2.91 -2.79 -11.67
C VAL A 51 -2.36 -1.37 -11.57
N PRO A 52 -2.94 -0.39 -12.29
CA PRO A 52 -2.56 1.01 -12.14
C PRO A 52 -2.94 1.53 -10.75
N CYS A 53 -2.07 2.34 -10.16
CA CYS A 53 -2.31 2.97 -8.88
C CYS A 53 -2.17 4.49 -9.04
N THR A 54 -3.18 5.26 -8.65
CA THR A 54 -3.18 6.72 -8.78
C THR A 54 -3.19 7.37 -7.41
N ILE A 55 -2.35 8.39 -7.18
CA ILE A 55 -2.37 9.20 -5.96
C ILE A 55 -3.69 9.96 -5.87
N THR A 56 -4.39 9.81 -4.76
CA THR A 56 -5.71 10.43 -4.50
C THR A 56 -5.68 11.46 -3.39
N SER A 57 -4.72 11.34 -2.48
CA SER A 57 -4.40 12.35 -1.49
C SER A 57 -2.91 12.30 -1.19
N CYS A 58 -2.35 13.45 -0.86
CA CYS A 58 -0.98 13.58 -0.38
C CYS A 58 -0.93 14.75 0.59
N GLU A 59 0.06 14.75 1.48
CA GLU A 59 0.32 15.90 2.32
C GLU A 59 0.75 17.09 1.45
N PHE A 60 0.15 18.25 1.74
CA PHE A 60 0.54 19.52 1.14
C PHE A 60 1.16 20.38 2.23
N GLY A 61 2.42 20.78 2.04
CA GLY A 61 3.14 21.59 3.02
C GLY A 61 2.38 22.86 3.38
N LYS A 62 2.03 23.02 4.66
CA LYS A 62 1.55 24.30 5.22
C LYS A 62 2.60 24.99 6.10
N ASP A 63 3.59 24.25 6.60
CA ASP A 63 4.69 24.77 7.42
C ASP A 63 6.07 24.44 6.82
N LEU A 64 6.98 25.41 6.89
CA LEU A 64 8.32 25.49 6.26
C LEU A 64 9.34 24.42 6.67
N HIS A 65 8.94 23.39 7.43
CA HIS A 65 9.86 22.41 8.01
C HIS A 65 9.68 20.97 7.55
N GLU A 66 8.63 20.66 6.78
CA GLU A 66 8.46 19.35 6.13
C GLU A 66 8.67 19.49 4.63
N ARG A 67 9.53 18.61 4.08
CA ARG A 67 9.87 18.58 2.66
C ARG A 67 8.64 18.09 1.91
N ALA A 68 7.81 19.02 1.43
CA ALA A 68 6.79 18.66 0.45
C ALA A 68 7.49 17.99 -0.74
N CYS A 69 7.04 16.79 -1.11
CA CYS A 69 7.51 16.15 -2.32
C CYS A 69 6.72 16.70 -3.50
N GLU A 70 7.29 17.67 -4.23
CA GLU A 70 6.60 18.31 -5.37
C GLU A 70 6.19 17.29 -6.46
N GLU A 71 6.90 16.16 -6.54
CA GLU A 71 6.61 15.06 -7.46
C GLU A 71 5.42 14.19 -7.01
N VAL A 72 5.01 14.27 -5.74
CA VAL A 72 3.85 13.56 -5.20
C VAL A 72 2.65 14.49 -5.18
N TYR A 73 1.76 14.33 -6.17
CA TYR A 73 0.54 15.11 -6.30
C TYR A 73 -0.65 14.24 -6.72
N VAL A 74 -1.87 14.69 -6.37
CA VAL A 74 -3.11 14.00 -6.75
C VAL A 74 -3.20 13.85 -8.27
N GLY A 75 -3.44 12.63 -8.73
CA GLY A 75 -3.48 12.26 -10.14
C GLY A 75 -2.17 11.69 -10.69
N ARG A 76 -1.05 11.77 -9.95
CA ARG A 76 0.20 11.09 -10.32
C ARG A 76 0.05 9.58 -10.19
N GLU A 77 0.67 8.83 -11.09
CA GLU A 77 0.75 7.37 -11.02
C GLU A 77 1.80 6.93 -9.98
N PHE A 78 1.50 5.88 -9.22
CA PHE A 78 2.43 5.23 -8.31
C PHE A 78 3.34 4.28 -9.10
N ASP A 79 4.49 4.81 -9.51
CA ASP A 79 5.51 4.14 -10.31
C ASP A 79 6.89 4.16 -9.61
N ALA A 80 7.91 3.63 -10.28
CA ALA A 80 9.26 3.57 -9.71
C ALA A 80 9.89 4.96 -9.55
N GLU A 81 9.55 5.91 -10.43
CA GLU A 81 10.05 7.29 -10.35
C GLU A 81 9.45 8.00 -9.12
N LEU A 82 8.17 7.77 -8.83
CA LEU A 82 7.52 8.31 -7.65
C LEU A 82 8.14 7.75 -6.36
N ARG A 83 8.42 6.43 -6.31
CA ARG A 83 9.11 5.81 -5.17
C ARG A 83 10.47 6.46 -4.91
N GLU A 84 11.25 6.64 -5.97
CA GLU A 84 12.56 7.31 -5.87
C GLU A 84 12.42 8.74 -5.34
N ALA A 85 11.45 9.51 -5.87
CA ALA A 85 11.18 10.86 -5.40
C ALA A 85 10.76 10.91 -3.92
N CYS A 86 9.95 9.95 -3.44
CA CYS A 86 9.63 9.80 -2.03
C CYS A 86 10.89 9.61 -1.18
N VAL A 87 11.78 8.69 -1.56
CA VAL A 87 13.04 8.48 -0.83
C VAL A 87 13.92 9.73 -0.83
N GLU A 88 14.04 10.44 -1.96
CA GLU A 88 14.85 11.65 -2.07
C GLU A 88 14.38 12.80 -1.16
N CYS A 89 13.06 12.94 -1.01
CA CYS A 89 12.47 13.91 -0.10
C CYS A 89 12.40 13.41 1.36
N GLY A 90 12.66 12.12 1.60
CA GLY A 90 12.67 11.50 2.93
C GLY A 90 11.29 11.03 3.40
N TRP A 91 10.35 10.85 2.47
CA TRP A 91 9.06 10.21 2.72
C TRP A 91 9.20 8.70 2.65
N ASP A 92 8.25 8.01 3.29
CA ASP A 92 8.03 6.61 3.01
C ASP A 92 7.58 6.41 1.56
N ASP A 93 8.24 5.51 0.84
CA ASP A 93 7.98 5.27 -0.59
C ASP A 93 6.77 4.37 -0.86
N PHE A 94 6.07 3.91 0.18
CA PHE A 94 4.73 3.32 0.12
C PHE A 94 3.67 4.19 0.82
N GLY A 95 4.06 5.36 1.35
CA GLY A 95 3.18 6.30 2.04
C GLY A 95 2.65 5.78 3.38
N GLU A 96 3.37 4.86 4.02
CA GLU A 96 2.88 4.16 5.20
C GLU A 96 2.68 5.07 6.42
N ASP A 97 3.46 6.15 6.54
CA ASP A 97 3.36 7.11 7.64
C ASP A 97 2.33 8.23 7.39
N GLY A 98 1.56 8.10 6.30
CA GLY A 98 0.42 8.98 5.97
C GLY A 98 0.72 10.01 4.88
N GLU A 99 1.89 9.94 4.24
CA GLU A 99 2.36 10.91 3.27
C GLU A 99 1.45 11.00 2.04
N PHE A 100 0.91 9.87 1.59
CA PHE A 100 -0.06 9.80 0.49
C PHE A 100 -0.96 8.56 0.54
N HIS A 101 -2.02 8.58 -0.26
CA HIS A 101 -2.89 7.42 -0.49
C HIS A 101 -3.13 7.22 -1.98
N THR A 102 -3.11 5.94 -2.38
CA THR A 102 -3.38 5.51 -3.76
C THR A 102 -4.76 4.89 -3.90
N LEU A 103 -5.38 5.06 -5.07
CA LEU A 103 -6.47 4.22 -5.55
C LEU A 103 -5.90 3.18 -6.52
N ALA A 104 -6.10 1.90 -6.23
CA ALA A 104 -5.75 0.80 -7.13
C ALA A 104 -6.90 0.53 -8.10
N HIS A 105 -6.65 0.67 -9.40
CA HIS A 105 -7.64 0.55 -10.48
C HIS A 105 -7.86 -0.93 -10.87
N VAL A 106 -8.28 -1.76 -9.92
CA VAL A 106 -8.42 -3.22 -10.09
C VAL A 106 -9.46 -3.61 -11.15
N TRP A 107 -10.31 -2.68 -11.59
CA TRP A 107 -11.27 -2.87 -12.67
C TRP A 107 -10.67 -2.73 -14.08
N GLU A 108 -9.44 -2.21 -14.20
CA GLU A 108 -8.77 -2.00 -15.49
C GLU A 108 -7.95 -3.23 -15.92
N VAL A 109 -7.84 -4.23 -15.05
CA VAL A 109 -7.07 -5.45 -15.27
C VAL A 109 -7.96 -6.68 -15.11
N ASP A 110 -7.65 -7.74 -15.85
CA ASP A 110 -8.26 -9.06 -15.62
C ASP A 110 -8.11 -9.48 -14.16
N SER A 111 -9.23 -9.83 -13.52
CA SER A 111 -9.27 -10.17 -12.09
C SER A 111 -8.35 -11.33 -11.72
N ARG A 112 -8.11 -12.30 -12.61
CA ARG A 112 -7.18 -13.40 -12.32
C ARG A 112 -5.75 -12.92 -12.30
N ARG A 113 -5.37 -12.09 -13.28
CA ARG A 113 -4.06 -11.43 -13.30
C ARG A 113 -3.85 -10.56 -12.07
N ALA A 114 -4.83 -9.73 -11.71
CA ALA A 114 -4.74 -8.85 -10.53
C ALA A 114 -4.57 -9.65 -9.22
N LEU A 115 -5.10 -10.88 -9.16
CA LEU A 115 -4.96 -11.79 -8.03
C LEU A 115 -3.74 -12.73 -8.11
N GLY A 116 -2.86 -12.55 -9.11
CA GLY A 116 -1.71 -13.43 -9.32
C GLY A 116 -2.10 -14.89 -9.68
N LEU A 117 -3.34 -15.12 -10.12
CA LEU A 117 -3.83 -16.44 -10.47
C LEU A 117 -3.42 -16.81 -11.91
N PRO A 118 -3.08 -18.09 -12.17
CA PRO A 118 -2.75 -18.55 -13.50
C PRO A 118 -3.95 -18.34 -14.46
N ARG A 119 -3.63 -18.05 -15.74
CA ARG A 119 -4.64 -18.01 -16.80
C ARG A 119 -5.26 -19.39 -16.97
N GLU A 120 -6.58 -19.46 -17.19
CA GLU A 120 -7.22 -20.71 -17.57
C GLU A 120 -6.72 -21.12 -18.95
N THR A 121 -6.22 -22.35 -19.06
CA THR A 121 -5.79 -23.00 -20.31
C THR A 121 -6.98 -23.37 -21.18
#